data_AF-A0A5D3WK09-F1
#
_entry.id   AF-A0A5D3WK09-F1
#
_cell.length_a   1.000
_cell.length_b   1.000
_cell.length_c   1.000
_cell.angle_alpha   90.00
_cell.angle_beta   90.00
_cell.angle_gamma   90.00
#
_symmetry.space_group_name_H-M   'P 1'
#
loop_
_entity.id
_entity.type
_entity.pdbx_description
1 polymer ?
#
loop_
_entity_poly.entity_id
_entity_poly.type
_entity_poly.pdbx_seq_one_letter_code
_entity_poly.pdbx_strand_id
1 'polypeptide(L)'
;MPLADNRNRTPLLFALFCILVWGISYAVIRQTVQQIPPLTLACLRHLFGALMLWPLTRGRFGAIRIPARDHLAMCGLGLAGITLYFGFENHGLKLTSASHGALLIALIPLGTELVTALRKRTLPAAATWFGTALALTGVGLLVGQSDGVASLEGDLLMLGAVVSWISYTFGVNRFAGRYPGLLLTRQIMLYGALTLLPGMAWELTRTAHALPDAGAWLGFAYLTVICSVLGYDLWNRAVPRLGPSAVNNLLYLLPLVGVITGVLALSEPVTPALFAGGGLILAGVVLAGRGQRSKAREAYHAD
;
A
#
# COMPACT_ATOMS: atom_id res chain seq x y z
N MET A 1 28.07 13.65 0.87
CA MET A 1 26.88 13.12 0.16
C MET A 1 26.11 14.33 -0.33
N PRO A 2 25.93 14.55 -1.65
CA PRO A 2 25.46 15.84 -2.14
C PRO A 2 24.04 16.08 -1.64
N LEU A 3 23.89 17.19 -0.92
CA LEU A 3 22.64 17.70 -0.37
C LEU A 3 21.59 17.71 -1.47
N ALA A 4 20.49 16.99 -1.23
CA ALA A 4 19.30 17.08 -2.05
C ALA A 4 18.88 18.56 -2.16
N ASP A 5 18.64 19.02 -3.37
CA ASP A 5 18.01 20.31 -3.64
C ASP A 5 16.71 20.42 -2.81
N ASN A 6 16.78 21.20 -1.74
CA ASN A 6 15.80 21.27 -0.65
C ASN A 6 14.49 21.99 -1.06
N ARG A 7 14.29 22.22 -2.37
CA ARG A 7 13.14 22.93 -2.95
C ARG A 7 12.26 22.07 -3.86
N ASN A 8 12.70 20.87 -4.24
CA ASN A 8 11.92 20.01 -5.13
C ASN A 8 10.85 19.22 -4.36
N ARG A 9 9.67 19.82 -4.19
CA ARG A 9 8.49 19.20 -3.53
C ARG A 9 7.77 18.14 -4.36
N THR A 10 8.22 17.90 -5.59
CA THR A 10 7.57 16.98 -6.54
C THR A 10 7.37 15.56 -5.98
N PRO A 11 8.35 14.91 -5.33
CA PRO A 11 8.16 13.56 -4.79
C PRO A 11 7.11 13.50 -3.68
N LEU A 12 6.98 14.58 -2.90
CA LEU A 12 5.95 14.70 -1.87
C LEU A 12 4.57 14.83 -2.51
N LEU A 13 4.42 15.65 -3.57
CA LEU A 13 3.15 15.77 -4.30
C LEU A 13 2.72 14.43 -4.92
N PHE A 14 3.67 13.66 -5.46
CA PHE A 14 3.41 12.31 -5.96
C PHE A 14 2.85 11.39 -4.87
N ALA A 15 3.47 11.37 -3.70
CA ALA A 15 3.00 10.55 -2.59
C ALA A 15 1.65 11.03 -2.03
N LEU A 16 1.43 12.34 -1.91
CA LEU A 16 0.15 12.92 -1.46
C LEU A 16 -0.99 12.59 -2.42
N PHE A 17 -0.74 12.63 -3.74
CA PHE A 17 -1.69 12.15 -4.73
C PHE A 17 -2.02 10.67 -4.50
N CYS A 18 -1.00 9.83 -4.29
CA CYS A 18 -1.20 8.39 -4.03
C CYS A 18 -2.07 8.15 -2.80
N ILE A 19 -1.83 8.87 -1.70
CA ILE A 19 -2.64 8.76 -0.47
C ILE A 19 -4.11 9.07 -0.74
N LEU A 20 -4.39 10.14 -1.48
CA LEU A 20 -5.76 10.54 -1.78
C LEU A 20 -6.47 9.46 -2.60
N VAL A 21 -5.85 9.01 -3.69
CA VAL A 21 -6.49 8.02 -4.58
C VAL A 21 -6.54 6.63 -3.98
N TRP A 22 -5.53 6.24 -3.18
CA TRP A 22 -5.56 4.94 -2.51
C TRP A 22 -6.51 4.93 -1.31
N GLY A 23 -6.63 6.03 -0.56
CA GLY A 23 -7.65 6.15 0.48
C GLY A 23 -9.06 5.96 -0.07
N ILE A 24 -9.39 6.65 -1.17
CA ILE A 24 -10.69 6.46 -1.88
C ILE A 24 -10.84 5.03 -2.40
N SER A 25 -9.74 4.39 -2.80
CA SER A 25 -9.78 3.04 -3.36
C SER A 25 -10.29 1.98 -2.39
N TYR A 26 -10.20 2.16 -1.07
CA TYR A 26 -10.77 1.20 -0.11
C TYR A 26 -12.28 1.04 -0.29
N ALA A 27 -12.99 2.16 -0.44
CA ALA A 27 -14.43 2.15 -0.70
C ALA A 27 -14.75 1.52 -2.07
N VAL A 28 -13.98 1.87 -3.10
CA VAL A 28 -14.17 1.35 -4.46
C VAL A 28 -13.88 -0.15 -4.54
N ILE A 29 -12.80 -0.63 -3.92
CA ILE A 29 -12.46 -2.05 -3.84
C ILE A 29 -13.58 -2.79 -3.11
N ARG A 30 -14.00 -2.31 -1.93
CA ARG A 30 -15.07 -2.94 -1.12
C ARG A 30 -16.35 -3.21 -1.92
N GLN A 31 -16.76 -2.27 -2.78
CA GLN A 31 -17.90 -2.45 -3.68
C GLN A 31 -17.58 -3.37 -4.86
N THR A 32 -16.44 -3.15 -5.52
CA THR A 32 -16.08 -3.89 -6.74
C THR A 32 -15.88 -5.38 -6.46
N VAL A 33 -15.30 -5.74 -5.31
CA VAL A 33 -15.03 -7.15 -4.97
C VAL A 33 -16.31 -7.96 -4.70
N GLN A 34 -17.46 -7.30 -4.51
CA GLN A 34 -18.75 -8.01 -4.38
C GLN A 34 -19.18 -8.63 -5.71
N GLN A 35 -18.73 -8.09 -6.84
CA GLN A 35 -19.11 -8.54 -8.18
C GLN A 35 -17.95 -9.19 -8.94
N ILE A 36 -16.72 -8.69 -8.74
CA ILE A 36 -15.51 -9.23 -9.37
C ILE A 36 -14.69 -9.96 -8.29
N PRO A 37 -14.36 -11.25 -8.47
CA PRO A 37 -13.54 -11.98 -7.50
C PRO A 37 -12.20 -11.27 -7.15
N PRO A 38 -11.74 -11.29 -5.89
CA PRO A 38 -10.59 -10.53 -5.40
C PRO A 38 -9.30 -10.68 -6.20
N LEU A 39 -8.88 -11.92 -6.48
CA LEU A 39 -7.63 -12.19 -7.21
C LEU A 39 -7.81 -11.89 -8.70
N THR A 40 -9.00 -12.08 -9.23
CA THR A 40 -9.38 -11.72 -10.60
C THR A 40 -9.30 -10.21 -10.79
N LEU A 41 -9.89 -9.42 -9.89
CA LEU A 41 -9.80 -7.96 -9.89
C LEU A 41 -8.34 -7.51 -9.83
N ALA A 42 -7.55 -8.08 -8.91
CA ALA A 42 -6.14 -7.76 -8.78
C ALA A 42 -5.34 -8.13 -10.04
N CYS A 43 -5.55 -9.31 -10.59
CA CYS A 43 -4.83 -9.81 -11.76
C CYS A 43 -5.12 -8.92 -12.98
N LEU A 44 -6.40 -8.73 -13.28
CA LEU A 44 -6.82 -7.97 -14.45
C LEU A 44 -6.32 -6.52 -14.39
N ARG A 45 -6.51 -5.80 -13.28
CA ARG A 45 -6.10 -4.39 -13.24
C ARG A 45 -4.60 -4.18 -13.41
N HIS A 46 -3.77 -5.11 -12.92
CA HIS A 46 -2.32 -5.02 -13.10
C HIS A 46 -1.87 -5.48 -14.47
N LEU A 47 -2.54 -6.49 -15.04
CA LEU A 47 -2.32 -6.92 -16.42
C LEU A 47 -2.65 -5.77 -17.39
N PHE A 48 -3.86 -5.21 -17.31
CA PHE A 48 -4.27 -4.09 -18.14
C PHE A 48 -3.39 -2.87 -17.93
N GLY A 49 -3.04 -2.54 -16.68
CA GLY A 49 -2.12 -1.43 -16.43
C GLY A 49 -0.71 -1.66 -17.01
N ALA A 50 -0.18 -2.89 -16.97
CA ALA A 50 1.08 -3.23 -17.62
C ALA A 50 0.99 -3.09 -19.16
N LEU A 51 -0.15 -3.50 -19.75
CA LEU A 51 -0.42 -3.34 -21.18
C LEU A 51 -0.54 -1.87 -21.58
N MET A 52 -1.18 -1.03 -20.76
CA MET A 52 -1.27 0.42 -20.99
C MET A 52 0.11 1.09 -20.95
N LEU A 53 1.00 0.65 -20.07
CA LEU A 53 2.37 1.15 -19.97
C LEU A 53 3.31 0.57 -21.03
N TRP A 54 2.94 -0.53 -21.68
CA TRP A 54 3.75 -1.19 -22.69
C TRP A 54 4.16 -0.29 -23.87
N PRO A 55 3.25 0.38 -24.61
CA PRO A 55 3.64 1.22 -25.73
C PRO A 55 4.54 2.40 -25.30
N LEU A 56 4.23 3.02 -24.15
CA LEU A 56 4.99 4.16 -23.60
C LEU A 56 6.43 3.77 -23.25
N THR A 57 6.61 2.60 -22.63
CA THR A 57 7.93 2.11 -22.21
C THR A 57 8.70 1.49 -23.35
N ARG A 58 8.04 0.80 -24.30
CA ARG A 58 8.71 0.24 -25.48
C ARG A 58 9.26 1.35 -26.38
N GLY A 59 8.49 2.42 -26.62
CA GLY A 59 8.94 3.56 -27.42
C GLY A 59 10.06 4.38 -26.78
N ARG A 60 10.03 4.58 -25.45
CA ARG A 60 11.02 5.42 -24.75
C ARG A 60 12.24 4.67 -24.21
N PHE A 61 12.07 3.40 -23.86
CA PHE A 61 13.06 2.64 -23.09
C PHE A 61 13.36 1.25 -23.69
N GLY A 62 12.90 0.96 -24.91
CA GLY A 62 13.05 -0.36 -25.53
C GLY A 62 14.50 -0.83 -25.73
N ALA A 63 15.47 0.10 -25.75
CA ALA A 63 16.89 -0.22 -25.82
C ALA A 63 17.51 -0.64 -24.48
N ILE A 64 16.84 -0.38 -23.34
CA ILE A 64 17.35 -0.74 -22.02
C ILE A 64 17.25 -2.25 -21.84
N ARG A 65 18.40 -2.91 -21.72
CA ARG A 65 18.48 -4.34 -21.40
C ARG A 65 18.45 -4.55 -19.88
N ILE A 66 17.47 -5.31 -19.41
CA ILE A 66 17.35 -5.69 -18.01
C ILE A 66 17.98 -7.08 -17.86
N PRO A 67 18.98 -7.27 -16.98
CA PRO A 67 19.58 -8.58 -16.78
C PRO A 67 18.61 -9.52 -16.05
N ALA A 68 18.75 -10.83 -16.26
CA ALA A 68 17.86 -11.84 -15.67
C ALA A 68 17.72 -11.73 -14.14
N ARG A 69 18.80 -11.38 -13.43
CA ARG A 69 18.79 -11.17 -11.97
C ARG A 69 17.82 -10.06 -11.54
N ASP A 70 17.71 -9.00 -12.35
CA ASP A 70 16.82 -7.88 -12.05
C ASP A 70 15.39 -8.20 -12.44
N HIS A 71 15.17 -8.99 -13.49
CA HIS A 71 13.85 -9.56 -13.78
C HIS A 71 13.34 -10.41 -12.63
N LEU A 72 14.18 -11.29 -12.06
CA LEU A 72 13.82 -12.09 -10.90
C LEU A 72 13.51 -11.23 -9.68
N ALA A 73 14.33 -10.22 -9.41
CA ALA A 73 14.08 -9.29 -8.31
C ALA A 73 12.79 -8.47 -8.53
N MET A 74 12.52 -7.98 -9.75
CA MET A 74 11.26 -7.31 -10.10
C MET A 74 10.06 -8.27 -9.99
N CYS A 75 10.23 -9.55 -10.29
CA CYS A 75 9.22 -10.58 -10.05
C CYS A 75 8.95 -10.75 -8.55
N GLY A 76 9.98 -10.75 -7.70
CA GLY A 76 9.83 -10.73 -6.25
C GLY A 76 9.08 -9.48 -5.75
N LEU A 77 9.32 -8.32 -6.38
CA LEU A 77 8.55 -7.10 -6.08
C LEU A 77 7.10 -7.20 -6.53
N GLY A 78 6.82 -7.78 -7.70
CA GLY A 78 5.46 -8.06 -8.17
C GLY A 78 4.72 -9.03 -7.24
N LEU A 79 5.41 -10.09 -6.78
CA LEU A 79 4.84 -11.02 -5.81
C LEU A 79 4.50 -10.31 -4.49
N ALA A 80 5.42 -9.53 -3.92
CA ALA A 80 5.19 -8.85 -2.65
C ALA A 80 4.17 -7.70 -2.76
N GLY A 81 4.40 -6.75 -3.68
CA GLY A 81 3.64 -5.51 -3.76
C GLY A 81 2.36 -5.58 -4.59
N ILE A 82 2.08 -6.70 -5.25
CA ILE A 82 0.84 -6.89 -6.03
C ILE A 82 0.16 -8.18 -5.62
N THR A 83 0.79 -9.34 -5.80
CA THR A 83 0.11 -10.63 -5.57
C THR A 83 -0.26 -10.84 -4.11
N LEU A 84 0.72 -10.76 -3.19
CA LEU A 84 0.46 -10.92 -1.77
C LEU A 84 -0.34 -9.73 -1.23
N TYR A 85 0.09 -8.50 -1.56
CA TYR A 85 -0.60 -7.30 -1.09
C TYR A 85 -2.09 -7.29 -1.44
N PHE A 86 -2.47 -7.46 -2.72
CA PHE A 86 -3.88 -7.45 -3.10
C PHE A 86 -4.58 -8.79 -2.90
N GLY A 87 -3.85 -9.90 -2.85
CA GLY A 87 -4.41 -11.16 -2.40
C GLY A 87 -4.95 -11.04 -0.98
N PHE A 88 -4.19 -10.40 -0.10
CA PHE A 88 -4.59 -10.08 1.26
C PHE A 88 -5.60 -8.93 1.33
N GLU A 89 -5.33 -7.78 0.73
CA GLU A 89 -6.20 -6.60 0.85
C GLU A 89 -7.59 -6.82 0.23
N ASN A 90 -7.68 -7.36 -0.98
CA ASN A 90 -8.98 -7.51 -1.63
C ASN A 90 -9.85 -8.57 -0.92
N HIS A 91 -9.26 -9.63 -0.38
CA HIS A 91 -9.98 -10.59 0.46
C HIS A 91 -10.30 -10.01 1.83
N GLY A 92 -9.36 -9.28 2.44
CA GLY A 92 -9.56 -8.58 3.70
C GLY A 92 -10.75 -7.64 3.60
N LEU A 93 -10.82 -6.84 2.54
CA LEU A 93 -11.93 -5.95 2.25
C LEU A 93 -13.21 -6.65 1.79
N LYS A 94 -13.23 -7.98 1.58
CA LYS A 94 -14.49 -8.74 1.52
C LYS A 94 -15.05 -9.02 2.91
N LEU A 95 -14.18 -9.10 3.91
CA LEU A 95 -14.49 -9.59 5.25
C LEU A 95 -14.39 -8.49 6.33
N THR A 96 -13.93 -7.29 5.96
CA THR A 96 -13.85 -6.11 6.83
C THR A 96 -14.38 -4.85 6.14
N SER A 97 -14.54 -3.77 6.90
CA SER A 97 -14.97 -2.48 6.38
C SER A 97 -13.82 -1.72 5.69
N ALA A 98 -14.16 -0.78 4.80
CA ALA A 98 -13.17 0.11 4.19
C ALA A 98 -12.46 0.95 5.25
N SER A 99 -13.19 1.44 6.24
CA SER A 99 -12.66 2.21 7.37
C SER A 99 -11.67 1.38 8.22
N HIS A 100 -12.01 0.15 8.59
CA HIS A 100 -11.12 -0.73 9.35
C HIS A 100 -9.86 -1.07 8.55
N GLY A 101 -10.01 -1.48 7.29
CA GLY A 101 -8.87 -1.80 6.43
C GLY A 101 -7.90 -0.63 6.29
N ALA A 102 -8.42 0.58 6.06
CA ALA A 102 -7.60 1.78 5.96
C ALA A 102 -6.84 2.09 7.27
N LEU A 103 -7.46 1.90 8.43
CA LEU A 103 -6.83 2.09 9.74
C LEU A 103 -5.71 1.06 10.01
N LEU A 104 -5.93 -0.21 9.66
CA LEU A 104 -4.90 -1.25 9.80
C LEU A 104 -3.69 -0.96 8.90
N ILE A 105 -3.90 -0.38 7.72
CA ILE A 105 -2.85 0.03 6.79
C ILE A 105 -1.97 1.16 7.35
N ALA A 106 -2.47 1.93 8.33
CA ALA A 106 -1.66 2.88 9.09
C ALA A 106 -0.53 2.23 9.90
N LEU A 107 -0.47 0.89 9.99
CA LEU A 107 0.64 0.18 10.63
C LEU A 107 1.86 0.03 9.72
N ILE A 108 1.72 0.24 8.40
CA ILE A 108 2.85 0.19 7.45
C ILE A 108 4.02 1.04 7.93
N PRO A 109 3.85 2.31 8.32
CA PRO A 109 5.00 3.14 8.60
C PRO A 109 5.62 2.77 9.95
N LEU A 110 4.81 2.31 10.91
CA LEU A 110 5.32 1.72 12.16
C LEU A 110 6.21 0.51 11.90
N GLY A 111 5.75 -0.45 11.10
CA GLY A 111 6.53 -1.62 10.72
C GLY A 111 7.76 -1.25 9.87
N THR A 112 7.65 -0.22 9.03
CA THR A 112 8.77 0.32 8.24
C THR A 112 9.88 0.86 9.14
N GLU A 113 9.50 1.56 10.20
CA GLU A 113 10.45 2.10 11.17
C GLU A 113 11.13 1.01 12.00
N LEU A 114 10.40 -0.03 12.39
CA LEU A 114 10.98 -1.21 13.05
C LEU A 114 11.98 -1.91 12.14
N VAL A 115 11.63 -2.15 10.87
CA VAL A 115 12.55 -2.74 9.89
C VAL A 115 13.77 -1.85 9.66
N THR A 116 13.60 -0.52 9.67
CA THR A 116 14.71 0.43 9.54
C THR A 116 15.65 0.36 10.73
N ALA A 117 15.13 0.36 11.95
CA ALA A 117 15.91 0.24 13.17
C ALA A 117 16.70 -1.08 13.20
N LEU A 118 16.06 -2.19 12.80
CA LEU A 118 16.68 -3.51 12.72
C LEU A 118 17.82 -3.55 11.69
N ARG A 119 17.61 -2.96 10.50
CA ARG A 119 18.63 -2.87 9.44
C ARG A 119 19.82 -2.00 9.83
N LYS A 120 19.58 -0.91 10.56
CA LYS A 120 20.64 -0.02 11.06
C LYS A 120 21.32 -0.52 12.33
N ARG A 121 20.82 -1.60 12.94
CA ARG A 121 21.26 -2.11 14.26
C ARG A 121 21.22 -1.02 15.34
N THR A 122 20.28 -0.11 15.25
CA THR A 122 20.08 0.99 16.21
C THR A 122 18.84 0.71 17.06
N LEU A 123 18.93 0.88 18.37
CA LEU A 123 17.76 0.77 19.24
C LEU A 123 16.75 1.89 18.91
N PRO A 124 15.46 1.57 18.72
CA PRO A 124 14.41 2.58 18.60
C PRO A 124 14.40 3.55 19.80
N ALA A 125 13.89 4.76 19.62
CA ALA A 125 13.67 5.66 20.74
C ALA A 125 12.61 5.06 21.69
N ALA A 126 12.64 5.41 22.98
CA ALA A 126 11.60 4.99 23.91
C ALA A 126 10.21 5.41 23.40
N ALA A 127 10.07 6.62 22.86
CA ALA A 127 8.86 7.10 22.22
C ALA A 127 8.40 6.22 21.02
N THR A 128 9.33 5.57 20.31
CA THR A 128 8.99 4.61 19.24
C THR A 128 8.37 3.34 19.82
N TRP A 129 8.88 2.84 20.94
CA TRP A 129 8.28 1.69 21.64
C TRP A 129 6.90 2.01 22.22
N PHE A 130 6.77 3.14 22.92
CA PHE A 130 5.48 3.59 23.45
C PHE A 130 4.47 3.84 22.33
N GLY A 131 4.88 4.52 21.26
CA GLY A 131 4.03 4.74 20.11
C GLY A 131 3.61 3.44 19.41
N THR A 132 4.51 2.46 19.33
CA THR A 132 4.20 1.11 18.83
C THR A 132 3.16 0.42 19.70
N ALA A 133 3.37 0.41 21.01
CA ALA A 133 2.44 -0.19 21.96
C ALA A 133 1.05 0.46 21.85
N LEU A 134 1.00 1.80 21.81
CA LEU A 134 -0.25 2.55 21.68
C LEU A 134 -1.00 2.24 20.38
N ALA A 135 -0.28 2.16 19.26
CA ALA A 135 -0.87 1.79 17.98
C ALA A 135 -1.38 0.35 17.98
N LEU A 136 -0.63 -0.60 18.56
CA LEU A 136 -1.07 -2.00 18.73
C LEU A 136 -2.29 -2.12 19.64
N THR A 137 -2.39 -1.29 20.69
CA THR A 137 -3.61 -1.21 21.51
C THR A 137 -4.79 -0.72 20.66
N GLY A 138 -4.61 0.33 19.86
CA GLY A 138 -5.64 0.80 18.94
C GLY A 138 -6.08 -0.25 17.93
N VAL A 139 -5.14 -1.03 17.39
CA VAL A 139 -5.42 -2.21 16.56
C VAL A 139 -6.22 -3.24 17.33
N GLY A 140 -5.82 -3.59 18.55
CA GLY A 140 -6.55 -4.53 19.40
C GLY A 140 -7.99 -4.10 19.73
N LEU A 141 -8.27 -2.79 19.72
CA LEU A 141 -9.64 -2.28 19.86
C LEU A 141 -10.48 -2.42 18.59
N LEU A 142 -9.85 -2.44 17.41
CA LEU A 142 -10.54 -2.61 16.12
C LEU A 142 -10.68 -4.09 15.73
N VAL A 143 -9.62 -4.86 15.97
CA VAL A 143 -9.51 -6.25 15.56
C VAL A 143 -10.51 -7.11 16.33
N GLY A 144 -11.36 -7.81 15.59
CA GLY A 144 -12.36 -8.70 16.18
C GLY A 144 -13.58 -7.99 16.76
N GLN A 145 -13.73 -6.67 16.56
CA GLN A 145 -15.03 -6.02 16.74
C GLN A 145 -15.96 -6.49 15.64
N SER A 146 -16.83 -7.44 15.96
CA SER A 146 -17.91 -7.86 15.07
C SER A 146 -19.08 -6.90 15.23
N ASP A 147 -18.95 -5.70 14.67
CA ASP A 147 -20.05 -4.73 14.53
C ASP A 147 -21.03 -5.10 13.40
N GLY A 148 -20.90 -6.31 12.86
CA GLY A 148 -21.67 -6.82 11.71
C GLY A 148 -21.03 -6.52 10.35
N VAL A 149 -19.97 -5.70 10.31
CA VAL A 149 -19.29 -5.29 9.08
C VAL A 149 -17.83 -5.76 9.05
N ALA A 150 -17.17 -5.80 10.21
CA ALA A 150 -15.78 -6.27 10.34
C ALA A 150 -15.66 -7.68 10.95
N SER A 151 -14.62 -8.41 10.53
CA SER A 151 -14.29 -9.74 11.04
C SER A 151 -12.79 -9.89 11.30
N LEU A 152 -12.45 -10.72 12.29
CA LEU A 152 -11.06 -11.02 12.65
C LEU A 152 -10.26 -11.58 11.46
N GLU A 153 -10.86 -12.43 10.65
CA GLU A 153 -10.22 -12.98 9.45
C GLU A 153 -9.86 -11.87 8.45
N GLY A 154 -10.79 -10.96 8.20
CA GLY A 154 -10.56 -9.79 7.34
C GLY A 154 -9.43 -8.91 7.85
N ASP A 155 -9.39 -8.68 9.16
CA ASP A 155 -8.36 -7.84 9.78
C ASP A 155 -6.97 -8.50 9.73
N LEU A 156 -6.87 -9.82 9.95
CA LEU A 156 -5.62 -10.57 9.83
C LEU A 156 -5.08 -10.55 8.39
N LEU A 157 -5.96 -10.64 7.39
CA LEU A 157 -5.57 -10.47 5.99
C LEU A 157 -5.01 -9.07 5.75
N MET A 158 -5.65 -8.01 6.25
CA MET A 158 -5.13 -6.64 6.14
C MET A 158 -3.73 -6.48 6.77
N LEU A 159 -3.46 -7.15 7.89
CA LEU A 159 -2.10 -7.18 8.48
C LEU A 159 -1.09 -7.90 7.57
N GLY A 160 -1.51 -8.94 6.86
CA GLY A 160 -0.70 -9.57 5.80
C GLY A 160 -0.36 -8.60 4.66
N ALA A 161 -1.32 -7.74 4.29
CA ALA A 161 -1.08 -6.67 3.30
C ALA A 161 -0.04 -5.66 3.82
N VAL A 162 -0.12 -5.25 5.09
CA VAL A 162 0.88 -4.35 5.71
C VAL A 162 2.31 -4.88 5.55
N VAL A 163 2.55 -6.14 5.91
CA VAL A 163 3.88 -6.77 5.82
C VAL A 163 4.37 -6.85 4.38
N SER A 164 3.47 -7.19 3.46
CA SER A 164 3.74 -7.28 2.03
C SER A 164 4.17 -5.93 1.45
N TRP A 165 3.48 -4.85 1.82
CA TRP A 165 3.80 -3.49 1.36
C TRP A 165 5.13 -2.97 1.89
N ILE A 166 5.44 -3.22 3.18
CA ILE A 166 6.73 -2.84 3.76
C ILE A 166 7.87 -3.50 2.96
N SER A 167 7.74 -4.79 2.69
CA SER A 167 8.72 -5.56 1.92
C SER A 167 8.90 -4.99 0.51
N TYR A 168 7.78 -4.66 -0.15
CA TYR A 168 7.75 -4.04 -1.46
C TYR A 168 8.48 -2.69 -1.49
N THR A 169 8.14 -1.74 -0.61
CA THR A 169 8.73 -0.40 -0.61
C THR A 169 10.24 -0.43 -0.41
N PHE A 170 10.74 -1.26 0.51
CA PHE A 170 12.19 -1.44 0.67
C PHE A 170 12.87 -2.08 -0.54
N GLY A 171 12.17 -2.99 -1.21
CA GLY A 171 12.65 -3.65 -2.42
C GLY A 171 12.74 -2.69 -3.60
N VAL A 172 11.71 -1.88 -3.84
CA VAL A 172 11.71 -0.82 -4.88
C VAL A 172 12.87 0.16 -4.66
N ASN A 173 13.14 0.55 -3.42
CA ASN A 173 14.23 1.47 -3.11
C ASN A 173 15.62 0.94 -3.51
N ARG A 174 15.81 -0.38 -3.63
CA ARG A 174 17.07 -0.97 -4.13
C ARG A 174 17.31 -0.70 -5.62
N PHE A 175 16.28 -0.32 -6.37
CA PHE A 175 16.36 0.04 -7.78
C PHE A 175 16.50 1.55 -8.01
N ALA A 176 16.71 2.33 -6.95
CA ALA A 176 16.92 3.77 -7.02
C ALA A 176 17.97 4.15 -8.07
N GLY A 177 17.59 5.00 -9.02
CA GLY A 177 18.48 5.49 -10.09
C GLY A 177 18.88 4.45 -11.14
N ARG A 178 18.51 3.18 -10.98
CA ARG A 178 18.94 2.09 -11.88
C ARG A 178 18.06 1.95 -13.12
N TYR A 179 16.77 2.23 -12.98
CA TYR A 179 15.79 2.16 -14.08
C TYR A 179 14.85 3.37 -14.05
N PRO A 180 14.33 3.78 -15.22
CA PRO A 180 13.21 4.72 -15.27
C PRO A 180 12.02 4.18 -14.48
N GLY A 181 11.39 5.03 -13.66
CA GLY A 181 10.27 4.61 -12.79
C GLY A 181 9.14 3.94 -13.56
N LEU A 182 8.78 4.48 -14.73
CA LEU A 182 7.74 3.91 -15.59
C LEU A 182 8.07 2.49 -16.07
N LEU A 183 9.35 2.22 -16.41
CA LEU A 183 9.81 0.91 -16.84
C LEU A 183 9.77 -0.08 -15.67
N LEU A 184 10.25 0.33 -14.49
CA LEU A 184 10.22 -0.49 -13.28
C LEU A 184 8.77 -0.85 -12.91
N THR A 185 7.87 0.14 -12.88
CA THR A 185 6.46 -0.05 -12.57
C THR A 185 5.80 -1.03 -13.54
N ARG A 186 5.99 -0.87 -14.86
CA ARG A 186 5.44 -1.81 -15.84
C ARG A 186 5.88 -3.25 -15.57
N GLN A 187 7.17 -3.47 -15.30
CA GLN A 187 7.68 -4.82 -15.06
C GLN A 187 7.12 -5.42 -13.77
N ILE A 188 7.07 -4.65 -12.68
CA ILE A 188 6.45 -5.06 -11.42
C ILE A 188 4.98 -5.44 -11.66
N MET A 189 4.22 -4.61 -12.38
CA MET A 189 2.81 -4.86 -12.71
C MET A 189 2.62 -6.13 -13.55
N LEU A 190 3.45 -6.31 -14.59
CA LEU A 190 3.42 -7.50 -15.42
C LEU A 190 3.71 -8.75 -14.58
N TYR A 191 4.79 -8.76 -13.81
CA TYR A 191 5.13 -9.92 -13.00
C TYR A 191 4.10 -10.19 -11.91
N GLY A 192 3.59 -9.16 -11.24
CA GLY A 192 2.52 -9.30 -10.25
C GLY A 192 1.24 -9.89 -10.83
N ALA A 193 0.87 -9.50 -12.05
CA ALA A 193 -0.25 -10.10 -12.76
C ALA A 193 0.03 -11.57 -13.12
N LEU A 194 1.22 -11.88 -13.63
CA LEU A 194 1.61 -13.26 -13.96
C LEU A 194 1.60 -14.17 -12.73
N THR A 195 2.08 -13.69 -11.58
CA THR A 195 2.06 -14.45 -10.32
C THR A 195 0.66 -14.54 -9.71
N LEU A 196 -0.28 -13.68 -10.10
CA LEU A 196 -1.70 -13.79 -9.74
C LEU A 196 -2.50 -14.75 -10.63
N LEU A 197 -2.01 -15.10 -11.83
CA LEU A 197 -2.74 -15.97 -12.77
C LEU A 197 -3.25 -17.28 -12.14
N PRO A 198 -2.46 -18.02 -11.32
CA PRO A 198 -2.97 -19.24 -10.68
C PRO A 198 -4.16 -18.96 -9.75
N GLY A 199 -4.10 -17.85 -9.01
CA GLY A 199 -5.17 -17.41 -8.12
C GLY A 199 -6.43 -17.00 -8.87
N MET A 200 -6.27 -16.25 -9.96
CA MET A 200 -7.39 -15.91 -10.86
C MET A 200 -8.02 -17.17 -11.46
N ALA A 201 -7.21 -18.08 -12.01
CA ALA A 201 -7.71 -19.32 -12.59
C ALA A 201 -8.51 -20.14 -11.56
N TRP A 202 -8.00 -20.23 -10.33
CA TRP A 202 -8.67 -20.88 -9.23
C TRP A 202 -10.04 -20.25 -8.90
N GLU A 203 -10.12 -18.91 -8.76
CA GLU A 203 -11.39 -18.21 -8.50
C GLU A 203 -12.40 -18.40 -9.64
N LEU A 204 -11.92 -18.37 -10.89
CA LEU A 204 -12.75 -18.53 -12.07
C LEU A 204 -13.40 -19.91 -12.14
N THR A 205 -12.81 -20.94 -11.56
CA THR A 205 -13.42 -22.29 -11.50
C THR A 205 -14.46 -22.47 -10.40
N ARG A 206 -14.53 -21.56 -9.41
CA ARG A 206 -15.32 -21.76 -8.18
C ARG A 206 -16.42 -20.73 -7.94
N THR A 207 -16.36 -19.61 -8.65
CA THR A 207 -17.33 -18.53 -8.49
C THR A 207 -18.26 -18.50 -9.70
N ALA A 208 -19.56 -18.39 -9.48
CA ALA A 208 -20.50 -18.14 -10.55
C ALA A 208 -20.29 -16.71 -11.07
N HIS A 209 -20.05 -16.57 -12.37
CA HIS A 209 -19.75 -15.27 -12.99
C HIS A 209 -21.04 -14.63 -13.49
N ALA A 210 -21.60 -13.73 -12.69
CA ALA A 210 -22.53 -12.75 -13.23
C ALA A 210 -21.74 -11.67 -13.99
N LEU A 211 -22.33 -11.11 -15.05
CA LEU A 211 -21.74 -9.94 -15.69
C LEU A 211 -21.73 -8.79 -14.68
N PRO A 212 -20.57 -8.17 -14.38
CA PRO A 212 -20.52 -7.02 -13.50
C PRO A 212 -21.35 -5.86 -14.06
N ASP A 213 -22.00 -5.12 -13.18
CA ASP A 213 -22.75 -3.92 -13.56
C ASP A 213 -21.82 -2.75 -13.93
N ALA A 214 -22.41 -1.64 -14.39
CA ALA A 214 -21.67 -0.44 -14.77
C ALA A 214 -20.85 0.15 -13.61
N GLY A 215 -21.30 -0.01 -12.37
CA GLY A 215 -20.61 0.46 -11.17
C GLY A 215 -19.32 -0.32 -10.93
N ALA A 216 -19.38 -1.66 -11.03
CA ALA A 216 -18.21 -2.52 -10.92
C ALA A 216 -17.20 -2.28 -12.05
N TRP A 217 -17.65 -2.01 -13.28
CA TRP A 217 -16.76 -1.63 -14.38
C TRP A 217 -16.11 -0.26 -14.18
N LEU A 218 -16.85 0.72 -13.67
CA LEU A 218 -16.29 2.03 -13.33
C LEU A 218 -15.26 1.93 -12.20
N GLY A 219 -15.56 1.12 -11.17
CA GLY A 219 -14.63 0.79 -10.09
C GLY A 219 -13.37 0.12 -10.62
N PHE A 220 -13.51 -0.89 -11.49
CA PHE A 220 -12.39 -1.53 -12.16
C PHE A 220 -11.52 -0.53 -12.96
N ALA A 221 -12.15 0.36 -13.73
CA ALA A 221 -11.45 1.37 -14.51
C ALA A 221 -10.68 2.35 -13.62
N TYR A 222 -11.30 2.83 -12.54
CA TYR A 222 -10.66 3.67 -11.54
C TYR A 222 -9.43 2.99 -10.91
N LEU A 223 -9.60 1.75 -10.44
CA LEU A 223 -8.53 0.98 -9.81
C LEU A 223 -7.39 0.68 -10.77
N THR A 224 -7.68 0.45 -12.05
CA THR A 224 -6.67 0.18 -13.08
C THR A 224 -5.91 1.45 -13.46
N VAL A 225 -6.60 2.53 -13.81
CA VAL A 225 -5.95 3.71 -14.38
C VAL A 225 -5.36 4.60 -13.29
N ILE A 226 -6.15 4.91 -12.27
CA ILE A 226 -5.78 5.89 -11.24
C ILE A 226 -4.92 5.22 -10.17
N CYS A 227 -5.36 4.11 -9.60
CA CYS A 227 -4.66 3.48 -8.47
C CYS A 227 -3.46 2.64 -8.91
N SER A 228 -3.61 1.81 -9.95
CA SER A 228 -2.53 0.97 -10.48
C SER A 228 -1.56 1.76 -11.35
N VAL A 229 -1.99 2.26 -12.52
CA VAL A 229 -1.06 2.88 -13.48
C VAL A 229 -0.42 4.16 -12.93
N LEU A 230 -1.24 5.16 -12.58
CA LEU A 230 -0.73 6.43 -12.07
C LEU A 230 -0.17 6.29 -10.65
N GLY A 231 -0.92 5.64 -9.75
CA GLY A 231 -0.51 5.46 -8.36
C GLY A 231 0.82 4.72 -8.21
N TYR A 232 1.01 3.55 -8.84
CA TYR A 232 2.29 2.84 -8.72
C TYR A 232 3.44 3.58 -9.41
N ASP A 233 3.22 4.24 -10.55
CA ASP A 233 4.29 5.00 -11.21
C ASP A 233 4.74 6.18 -10.34
N LEU A 234 3.81 6.95 -9.79
CA LEU A 234 4.11 8.08 -8.92
C LEU A 234 4.73 7.63 -7.59
N TRP A 235 4.22 6.55 -6.99
CA TRP A 235 4.80 5.97 -5.78
C TRP A 235 6.23 5.48 -6.01
N ASN A 236 6.46 4.70 -7.07
CA ASN A 236 7.79 4.16 -7.38
C ASN A 236 8.79 5.25 -7.80
N ARG A 237 8.31 6.43 -8.19
CA ARG A 237 9.11 7.63 -8.36
C ARG A 237 9.37 8.35 -7.04
N ALA A 238 8.44 8.36 -6.11
CA ALA A 238 8.58 9.00 -4.81
C ALA A 238 9.53 8.22 -3.88
N VAL A 239 9.41 6.88 -3.85
CA VAL A 239 10.15 6.00 -2.94
C VAL A 239 11.67 6.22 -3.00
N PRO A 240 12.35 6.17 -4.17
CA PRO A 240 13.80 6.37 -4.23
C PRO A 240 14.26 7.78 -3.85
N ARG A 241 13.37 8.78 -3.95
CA ARG A 241 13.71 10.20 -3.75
C ARG A 241 13.49 10.65 -2.30
N LEU A 242 12.44 10.13 -1.66
CA LEU A 242 12.14 10.42 -0.26
C LEU A 242 12.77 9.39 0.70
N GLY A 243 12.99 8.18 0.21
CA GLY A 243 13.38 7.03 1.01
C GLY A 243 12.17 6.27 1.59
N PRO A 244 12.33 4.97 1.93
CA PRO A 244 11.24 4.09 2.37
C PRO A 244 10.48 4.60 3.59
N SER A 245 11.20 5.01 4.64
CA SER A 245 10.59 5.53 5.87
C SER A 245 9.77 6.78 5.62
N ALA A 246 10.35 7.79 4.94
CA ALA A 246 9.69 9.07 4.74
C ALA A 246 8.43 8.94 3.87
N VAL A 247 8.48 8.14 2.80
CA VAL A 247 7.32 7.95 1.91
C VAL A 247 6.23 7.12 2.59
N ASN A 248 6.58 6.04 3.30
CA ASN A 248 5.59 5.25 4.04
C ASN A 248 4.96 6.09 5.15
N ASN A 249 5.70 6.96 5.85
CA ASN A 249 5.13 7.83 6.89
C ASN A 249 3.99 8.73 6.38
N LEU A 250 3.90 9.01 5.08
CA LEU A 250 2.77 9.73 4.52
C LEU A 250 1.48 8.91 4.52
N LEU A 251 1.56 7.58 4.52
CA LEU A 251 0.40 6.68 4.62
C LEU A 251 -0.36 6.83 5.95
N TYR A 252 0.15 7.54 6.94
CA TYR A 252 -0.64 7.95 8.10
C TYR A 252 -1.82 8.87 7.77
N LEU A 253 -1.80 9.52 6.61
CA LEU A 253 -2.91 10.31 6.10
C LEU A 253 -3.95 9.46 5.38
N LEU A 254 -3.60 8.23 5.00
CA LEU A 254 -4.47 7.33 4.24
C LEU A 254 -5.75 6.95 5.02
N PRO A 255 -5.70 6.62 6.33
CA PRO A 255 -6.91 6.32 7.08
C PRO A 255 -7.90 7.49 7.15
N LEU A 256 -7.41 8.73 7.15
CA LEU A 256 -8.30 9.90 7.14
C LEU A 256 -9.17 9.89 5.89
N VAL A 257 -8.55 9.68 4.73
CA VAL A 257 -9.26 9.58 3.47
C VAL A 257 -10.14 8.32 3.43
N GLY A 258 -9.59 7.17 3.82
CA GLY A 258 -10.29 5.88 3.82
C GLY A 258 -11.56 5.89 4.68
N VAL A 259 -11.47 6.38 5.93
CA VAL A 259 -12.62 6.51 6.84
C VAL A 259 -13.63 7.52 6.30
N ILE A 260 -13.19 8.69 5.83
CA ILE A 260 -14.10 9.69 5.23
C ILE A 260 -14.86 9.05 4.05
N THR A 261 -14.18 8.31 3.18
CA THR A 261 -14.83 7.67 2.05
C THR A 261 -15.71 6.48 2.45
N GLY A 262 -15.32 5.69 3.46
CA GLY A 262 -16.15 4.59 3.98
C GLY A 262 -17.46 5.12 4.55
N VAL A 263 -17.39 6.18 5.36
CA VAL A 263 -18.58 6.80 5.96
C VAL A 263 -19.46 7.46 4.90
N LEU A 264 -18.88 8.27 4.00
CA LEU A 264 -19.68 9.06 3.05
C LEU A 264 -20.17 8.25 1.85
N ALA A 265 -19.37 7.32 1.32
CA ALA A 265 -19.70 6.59 0.09
C ALA A 265 -20.36 5.22 0.37
N LEU A 266 -20.06 4.59 1.51
CA LEU A 266 -20.59 3.27 1.87
C LEU A 266 -21.55 3.31 3.06
N SER A 267 -21.81 4.48 3.64
CA SER A 267 -22.64 4.65 4.83
C SER A 267 -22.17 3.77 5.99
N GLU A 268 -20.85 3.57 6.13
CA GLU A 268 -20.28 2.76 7.21
C GLU A 268 -20.60 3.38 8.58
N PRO A 269 -21.00 2.55 9.57
CA PRO A 269 -21.32 3.04 10.90
C PRO A 269 -20.07 3.58 11.59
N VAL A 270 -20.18 4.78 12.16
CA VAL A 270 -19.10 5.35 12.96
C VAL A 270 -19.22 4.85 14.39
N THR A 271 -18.52 3.76 14.69
CA THR A 271 -18.57 3.12 16.01
C THR A 271 -17.63 3.81 17.02
N PRO A 272 -17.90 3.71 18.33
CA PRO A 272 -16.95 4.15 19.36
C PRO A 272 -15.59 3.47 19.25
N ALA A 273 -15.56 2.20 18.83
CA ALA A 273 -14.33 1.46 18.57
C ALA A 273 -13.53 2.08 17.41
N LEU A 274 -14.20 2.50 16.33
CA LEU A 274 -13.56 3.19 15.21
C LEU A 274 -12.87 4.49 15.66
N PHE A 275 -13.56 5.30 16.48
CA PHE A 275 -12.99 6.53 17.03
C PHE A 275 -11.85 6.28 18.01
N ALA A 276 -12.04 5.40 19.00
CA ALA A 276 -11.04 5.12 20.03
C ALA A 276 -9.82 4.41 19.43
N GLY A 277 -10.05 3.33 18.67
CA GLY A 277 -9.01 2.57 18.00
C GLY A 277 -8.26 3.40 16.97
N GLY A 278 -8.97 4.14 16.12
CA GLY A 278 -8.36 5.04 15.15
C GLY A 278 -7.56 6.17 15.79
N GLY A 279 -8.08 6.77 16.87
CA GLY A 279 -7.36 7.77 17.66
C GLY A 279 -6.07 7.24 18.26
N LEU A 280 -6.10 6.04 18.86
CA LEU A 280 -4.92 5.39 19.42
C LEU A 280 -3.89 5.02 18.35
N ILE A 281 -4.34 4.49 17.20
CA ILE A 281 -3.48 4.19 16.06
C ILE A 281 -2.76 5.46 15.63
N LEU A 282 -3.49 6.52 15.30
CA LEU A 282 -2.92 7.79 14.83
C LEU A 282 -2.00 8.43 15.87
N ALA A 283 -2.38 8.42 17.15
CA ALA A 283 -1.55 8.97 18.23
C ALA A 283 -0.25 8.18 18.41
N GLY A 284 -0.33 6.85 18.45
CA GLY A 284 0.83 5.97 18.61
C GLY A 284 1.83 6.11 17.47
N VAL A 285 1.28 6.19 16.26
CA VAL A 285 1.99 6.50 15.01
C VAL A 285 2.76 7.82 15.07
N VAL A 286 2.09 8.92 15.46
CA VAL A 286 2.72 10.25 15.51
C VAL A 286 3.82 10.27 16.58
N LEU A 287 3.55 9.65 17.73
CA LEU A 287 4.52 9.54 18.82
C LEU A 287 5.75 8.73 18.39
N ALA A 288 5.54 7.61 17.70
CA ALA A 288 6.61 6.74 17.24
C ALA A 288 7.53 7.44 16.24
N GLY A 289 6.96 8.18 15.30
CA GLY A 289 7.69 8.97 14.31
C GLY A 289 8.47 10.15 14.92
N ARG A 290 7.95 10.80 15.98
CA ARG A 290 8.66 11.87 16.70
C ARG A 290 9.91 11.36 17.41
N GLY A 291 9.81 10.20 18.07
CA GLY A 291 10.92 9.59 18.81
C GLY A 291 12.17 9.36 17.95
N GLN A 292 12.00 8.82 16.75
CA GLN A 292 13.11 8.56 15.84
C GLN A 292 13.72 9.82 15.23
N ARG A 293 12.91 10.85 14.94
CA ARG A 293 13.44 12.14 14.46
C ARG A 293 14.32 12.80 15.50
N SER A 294 14.00 12.67 16.80
CA SER A 294 14.86 13.15 17.89
C SER A 294 16.20 12.42 17.88
N LYS A 295 16.19 11.08 17.90
CA LYS A 295 17.42 10.27 17.87
C LYS A 295 18.28 10.52 16.62
N ALA A 296 17.67 10.70 15.46
CA ALA A 296 18.40 11.00 14.23
C ALA A 296 19.07 12.38 14.25
N ARG A 297 18.43 13.38 14.89
CA ARG A 297 19.04 14.70 15.11
C ARG A 297 20.17 14.64 16.14
N GLU A 298 19.98 13.90 17.23
CA GLU A 298 21.01 13.69 18.26
C GLU A 298 22.27 13.05 17.65
N ALA A 299 22.11 12.03 16.81
CA ALA A 299 23.22 11.39 16.11
C ALA A 299 23.94 12.36 15.14
N TYR A 300 23.21 13.23 14.44
CA TYR A 300 23.82 14.21 13.52
C TYR A 300 24.61 15.31 14.24
N HIS A 301 24.23 15.67 15.47
CA HIS A 301 24.93 16.66 16.27
C HIS A 301 26.09 16.08 17.10
N ALA A 302 26.24 14.76 17.13
CA ALA A 302 27.33 14.07 17.81
C ALA A 302 28.56 13.82 16.91
N ASP A 303 28.43 14.02 15.59
CA ASP A 303 29.48 13.98 14.57
C ASP A 303 29.98 15.39 14.21
#